data_AF-X0YUB3-F1
#
_entry.id   AF-X0YUB3-F1
#
_cell.length_a   1.000
_cell.length_b   1.000
_cell.length_c   1.000
_cell.angle_alpha   90.00
_cell.angle_beta   90.00
_cell.angle_gamma   90.00
#
_symmetry.space_group_name_H-M   'P 1'
#
loop_
_entity.id
_entity.type
_entity.pdbx_description
1 polymer ?
#
loop_
_entity_poly.entity_id
_entity_poly.type
_entity_poly.pdbx_seq_one_letter_code
_entity_poly.pdbx_strand_id
1 'polypeptide(L)'
;NTTLLTYTQTATYDYTATLNSNTIYNKTTLRPGEGLLYSAIVELINVTCNYEFTSSPQAMNAATNPDLTVEIESPEKWTRRLSEEEAMELLQFNGSLGFSMTLNHTLIGEFIKVIEEEVGLRANTYNLNVKSEIHQTATIIGRD
;
A
#
# COMPACT_ATOMS: atom_id res chain seq x y z
N ASN A 1 -14.80 12.02 -34.86
CA ASN A 1 -13.94 11.16 -34.03
C ASN A 1 -14.77 10.06 -33.41
N THR A 2 -14.54 8.81 -33.81
CA THR A 2 -15.13 7.64 -33.17
C THR A 2 -14.10 7.08 -32.20
N THR A 3 -14.43 7.01 -30.91
CA THR A 3 -13.58 6.38 -29.92
C THR A 3 -13.50 4.88 -30.20
N LEU A 4 -12.30 4.38 -30.49
CA LEU A 4 -12.06 2.97 -30.83
C LEU A 4 -11.88 2.07 -29.60
N LEU A 5 -11.48 2.67 -28.47
CA LEU A 5 -11.21 1.99 -27.21
C LEU A 5 -11.41 2.97 -26.05
N THR A 6 -12.15 2.54 -25.04
CA THR A 6 -12.12 3.14 -23.70
C THR A 6 -11.61 2.11 -22.71
N TYR A 7 -10.87 2.56 -21.70
CA TYR A 7 -10.44 1.69 -20.61
C TYR A 7 -10.44 2.44 -19.28
N THR A 8 -10.52 1.69 -18.20
CA THR A 8 -10.45 2.19 -16.82
C THR A 8 -9.52 1.30 -16.01
N GLN A 9 -8.70 1.93 -15.17
CA GLN A 9 -7.89 1.27 -14.15
C GLN A 9 -8.34 1.79 -12.79
N THR A 10 -8.73 0.88 -11.90
CA THR A 10 -9.26 1.22 -10.58
C THR A 10 -8.46 0.48 -9.52
N ALA A 11 -7.90 1.20 -8.56
CA ALA A 11 -7.35 0.63 -7.34
C ALA A 11 -8.25 1.02 -6.16
N THR A 12 -8.77 0.04 -5.44
CA THR A 12 -9.62 0.24 -4.26
C THR A 12 -8.87 -0.22 -3.02
N TYR A 13 -8.73 0.66 -2.03
CA TYR A 13 -8.04 0.38 -0.78
C TYR A 13 -9.04 0.23 0.36
N ASP A 14 -8.77 -0.72 1.25
CA ASP A 14 -9.48 -0.88 2.51
C ASP A 14 -8.47 -1.22 3.62
N TYR A 15 -8.88 -1.01 4.87
CA TYR A 15 -8.08 -1.42 6.01
C TYR A 15 -8.94 -1.86 7.21
N THR A 16 -8.32 -2.66 8.08
CA THR A 16 -8.82 -2.88 9.43
C THR A 16 -7.65 -2.70 10.40
N ALA A 17 -7.78 -1.71 11.29
CA ALA A 17 -6.83 -1.47 12.37
C ALA A 17 -7.27 -2.22 13.62
N THR A 18 -6.35 -2.98 14.22
CA THR A 18 -6.51 -3.58 15.54
C THR A 18 -5.94 -2.63 16.57
N LEU A 19 -6.69 -2.39 17.64
CA LEU A 19 -6.34 -1.46 18.70
C LEU A 19 -6.02 -2.19 20.00
N ASN A 20 -5.00 -1.69 20.68
CA ASN A 20 -4.79 -1.94 22.09
C ASN A 20 -5.95 -1.39 22.92
N SER A 21 -6.03 -1.81 24.20
CA SER A 21 -7.02 -1.28 25.14
C SER A 21 -6.97 0.26 25.17
N ASN A 22 -8.12 0.90 24.95
CA ASN A 22 -8.22 2.35 24.80
C ASN A 22 -9.56 2.88 25.31
N THR A 23 -9.53 4.12 25.83
CA THR A 23 -10.72 4.82 26.34
C THR A 23 -11.38 5.72 25.30
N ILE A 24 -10.69 6.02 24.19
CA ILE A 24 -11.17 6.95 23.16
C ILE A 24 -12.33 6.34 22.36
N TYR A 25 -12.19 5.07 21.96
CA TYR A 25 -13.19 4.40 21.13
C TYR A 25 -13.95 3.30 21.88
N ASN A 26 -13.37 2.76 22.98
CA ASN A 26 -13.89 1.59 23.69
C ASN A 26 -14.18 0.41 22.73
N LYS A 27 -13.30 0.27 21.72
CA LYS A 27 -13.34 -0.75 20.67
C LYS A 27 -11.94 -1.31 20.47
N THR A 28 -11.86 -2.53 19.97
CA THR A 28 -10.61 -3.21 19.60
C THR A 28 -10.29 -3.12 18.11
N THR A 29 -11.20 -2.60 17.28
CA THR A 29 -10.98 -2.45 15.84
C THR A 29 -11.56 -1.15 15.30
N LEU A 30 -10.94 -0.63 14.23
CA LEU A 30 -11.45 0.49 13.44
C LEU A 30 -11.28 0.22 11.93
N ARG A 31 -12.28 0.63 11.16
CA ARG A 31 -12.32 0.63 9.70
C ARG A 31 -12.35 2.06 9.14
N PRO A 32 -12.21 2.24 7.82
CA PRO A 32 -12.38 3.55 7.19
C PRO A 32 -13.67 4.25 7.65
N GLY A 33 -13.55 5.52 8.03
CA GLY A 33 -14.68 6.34 8.49
C GLY A 33 -15.07 6.18 9.96
N GLU A 34 -14.44 5.28 10.72
CA GLU A 34 -14.75 5.08 12.15
C GLU A 34 -13.95 5.97 13.12
N GLY A 35 -13.04 6.82 12.62
CA GLY A 35 -12.26 7.76 13.42
C GLY A 35 -10.81 7.93 12.95
N LEU A 36 -10.02 8.67 13.71
CA LEU A 36 -8.59 8.85 13.47
C LEU A 36 -7.79 7.69 14.08
N LEU A 37 -6.84 7.13 13.33
CA LEU A 37 -5.91 6.14 13.86
C LEU A 37 -4.79 6.85 14.62
N TYR A 38 -4.77 6.70 15.95
CA TYR A 38 -3.67 7.16 16.78
C TYR A 38 -2.64 6.03 16.92
N SER A 39 -1.43 6.24 16.42
CA SER A 39 -0.37 5.22 16.40
C SER A 39 -0.13 4.57 17.77
N ALA A 40 -0.16 5.36 18.85
CA ALA A 40 0.06 4.89 20.22
C ALA A 40 -0.94 3.83 20.71
N ILE A 41 -2.12 3.72 20.11
CA ILE A 41 -3.13 2.72 20.47
C ILE A 41 -3.37 1.68 19.38
N VAL A 42 -2.73 1.84 18.21
CA VAL A 42 -2.80 0.86 17.13
C VAL A 42 -1.76 -0.23 17.38
N GLU A 43 -2.20 -1.48 17.36
CA GLU A 43 -1.30 -2.64 17.42
C GLU A 43 -0.83 -3.01 16.02
N LEU A 44 -1.79 -3.18 15.10
CA LEU A 44 -1.51 -3.46 13.69
C LEU A 44 -2.61 -2.89 12.79
N ILE A 45 -2.28 -2.73 11.51
CA ILE A 45 -3.23 -2.34 10.45
C ILE A 45 -3.09 -3.33 9.31
N ASN A 46 -4.15 -4.07 9.02
CA ASN A 46 -4.22 -4.89 7.81
C ASN A 46 -4.79 -4.03 6.68
N VAL A 47 -4.05 -3.91 5.59
CA VAL A 47 -4.42 -3.14 4.40
C VAL A 47 -4.61 -4.09 3.23
N THR A 48 -5.64 -3.86 2.43
CA THR A 48 -5.85 -4.53 1.16
C THR A 48 -5.99 -3.51 0.04
N CYS A 49 -5.42 -3.84 -1.11
CA CYS A 49 -5.59 -3.13 -2.36
C CYS A 49 -6.14 -4.12 -3.39
N ASN A 50 -7.28 -3.77 -3.98
CA ASN A 50 -7.87 -4.50 -5.10
C ASN A 50 -7.70 -3.67 -6.35
N TYR A 51 -7.03 -4.23 -7.36
CA TYR A 51 -6.88 -3.59 -8.66
C TYR A 51 -7.77 -4.24 -9.71
N GLU A 52 -8.38 -3.40 -10.54
CA GLU A 52 -9.21 -3.81 -11.66
C GLU A 52 -8.85 -3.03 -12.94
N PHE A 53 -8.75 -3.74 -14.06
CA PHE A 53 -8.64 -3.16 -15.39
C PHE A 53 -9.88 -3.54 -16.22
N THR A 54 -10.57 -2.56 -16.78
CA THR A 54 -11.72 -2.77 -17.66
C THR A 54 -11.53 -2.03 -18.98
N SER A 55 -12.09 -2.58 -20.08
CA SER A 55 -12.02 -1.98 -21.41
C SER A 55 -13.29 -2.20 -22.22
N SER A 56 -13.59 -1.28 -23.13
CA SER A 56 -14.67 -1.38 -24.11
C SER A 56 -14.16 -0.99 -25.50
N PRO A 57 -14.19 -1.90 -26.50
CA PRO A 57 -14.57 -3.31 -26.38
C PRO A 57 -13.63 -4.09 -25.45
N GLN A 58 -14.12 -5.20 -24.88
CA GLN A 58 -13.33 -6.02 -23.97
C GLN A 58 -12.03 -6.49 -24.64
N ALA A 59 -10.90 -6.25 -24.00
CA ALA A 59 -9.60 -6.73 -24.43
C ALA A 59 -9.59 -8.28 -24.51
N MET A 60 -9.05 -8.81 -25.60
CA MET A 60 -8.92 -10.26 -25.79
C MET A 60 -7.75 -10.82 -24.96
N ASN A 61 -6.65 -10.07 -24.94
CA ASN A 61 -5.48 -10.33 -24.10
C ASN A 61 -5.18 -9.05 -23.31
N ALA A 62 -4.99 -9.20 -22.01
CA ALA A 62 -4.50 -8.14 -21.14
C ALA A 62 -3.34 -8.71 -20.33
N ALA A 63 -2.14 -8.14 -20.49
CA ALA A 63 -0.99 -8.45 -19.65
C ALA A 63 -0.73 -7.24 -18.76
N THR A 64 -0.59 -7.48 -17.47
CA THR A 64 -0.31 -6.44 -16.49
C THR A 64 0.92 -6.84 -15.69
N ASN A 65 1.99 -6.05 -15.82
CA ASN A 65 3.23 -6.24 -15.10
C ASN A 65 3.40 -5.06 -14.14
N PRO A 66 3.24 -5.28 -12.82
CA PRO A 66 3.46 -4.25 -11.84
C PRO A 66 4.90 -4.22 -11.36
N ASP A 67 5.47 -3.03 -11.32
CA ASP A 67 6.69 -2.76 -10.56
C ASP A 67 6.30 -2.11 -9.23
N LEU A 68 6.51 -2.86 -8.14
CA LEU A 68 6.21 -2.40 -6.80
C LEU A 68 7.46 -1.82 -6.14
N THR A 69 7.31 -0.63 -5.55
CA THR A 69 8.33 0.00 -4.73
C THR A 69 7.75 0.31 -3.37
N VAL A 70 8.39 -0.19 -2.32
CA VAL A 70 8.04 0.09 -0.92
C VAL A 70 9.17 0.89 -0.28
N GLU A 71 8.83 2.04 0.28
CA GLU A 71 9.77 2.97 0.89
C GLU A 71 9.25 3.44 2.24
N ILE A 72 10.14 3.52 3.23
CA ILE A 72 9.89 4.27 4.46
C ILE A 72 10.72 5.55 4.36
N GLU A 73 10.11 6.68 4.68
CA GLU A 73 10.79 7.97 4.69
C GLU A 73 10.55 8.75 5.97
N SER A 74 11.60 9.45 6.40
CA SER A 74 11.47 10.64 7.22
C SER A 74 11.54 11.85 6.29
N PRO A 75 10.44 12.61 6.12
CA PRO A 75 10.40 13.73 5.19
C PRO A 75 11.58 14.68 5.39
N GLU A 76 12.23 15.05 4.28
CA GLU A 76 13.39 15.94 4.22
C GLU A 76 14.68 15.43 4.89
N LYS A 77 14.70 14.20 5.44
CA LYS A 77 15.86 13.65 6.14
C LYS A 77 16.43 12.42 5.45
N TRP A 78 15.61 11.39 5.27
CA TRP A 78 16.04 10.14 4.67
C TRP A 78 14.87 9.39 4.06
N THR A 79 15.19 8.62 3.02
CA THR A 79 14.27 7.66 2.39
C THR A 79 15.02 6.34 2.28
N ARG A 80 14.42 5.25 2.75
CA ARG A 80 14.95 3.90 2.59
C ARG A 80 13.96 3.06 1.80
N ARG A 81 14.41 2.61 0.63
CA ARG A 81 13.70 1.62 -0.18
C ARG A 81 13.94 0.23 0.40
N LEU A 82 12.85 -0.52 0.58
CA LEU A 82 12.91 -1.91 1.03
C LEU A 82 13.17 -2.84 -0.15
N SER A 83 13.97 -3.88 0.08
CA SER A 83 13.99 -5.05 -0.79
C SER A 83 12.66 -5.81 -0.72
N GLU A 84 12.42 -6.72 -1.65
CA GLU A 84 11.23 -7.59 -1.61
C GLU A 84 11.20 -8.43 -0.34
N GLU A 85 12.34 -8.98 0.06
CA GLU A 85 12.50 -9.77 1.29
C GLU A 85 12.19 -8.91 2.54
N GLU A 86 12.76 -7.71 2.63
CA GLU A 86 12.47 -6.78 3.74
C GLU A 86 10.98 -6.40 3.78
N ALA A 87 10.35 -6.18 2.63
CA ALA A 87 8.92 -5.88 2.57
C ALA A 87 8.06 -7.09 3.01
N MET A 88 8.43 -8.32 2.65
CA MET A 88 7.75 -9.53 3.11
C MET A 88 7.91 -9.72 4.62
N GLU A 89 9.09 -9.51 5.18
CA GLU A 89 9.35 -9.69 6.61
C GLU A 89 8.69 -8.60 7.45
N LEU A 90 8.86 -7.33 7.07
CA LEU A 90 8.42 -6.19 7.86
C LEU A 90 6.91 -5.95 7.73
N LEU A 91 6.34 -6.21 6.56
CA LEU A 91 4.96 -5.82 6.22
C LEU A 91 4.07 -7.00 5.85
N GLN A 92 4.58 -8.25 5.89
CA GLN A 92 3.86 -9.44 5.44
C GLN A 92 3.26 -9.23 4.04
N PHE A 93 4.00 -8.53 3.19
CA PHE A 93 3.52 -8.10 1.89
C PHE A 93 3.21 -9.32 1.03
N ASN A 94 2.03 -9.32 0.39
CA ASN A 94 1.59 -10.39 -0.48
C ASN A 94 0.86 -9.81 -1.70
N GLY A 95 1.19 -10.28 -2.89
CA GLY A 95 0.63 -9.82 -4.15
C GLY A 95 1.54 -8.81 -4.86
N SER A 96 1.00 -8.10 -5.84
CA SER A 96 1.79 -7.17 -6.65
C SER A 96 0.93 -6.04 -7.23
N LEU A 97 -0.20 -6.39 -7.84
CA LEU A 97 -1.20 -5.45 -8.38
C LEU A 97 -2.37 -5.25 -7.42
N GLY A 98 -3.07 -6.33 -7.12
CA GLY A 98 -3.82 -6.46 -5.89
C GLY A 98 -2.86 -6.98 -4.83
N PHE A 99 -2.83 -6.33 -3.67
CA PHE A 99 -1.93 -6.71 -2.60
C PHE A 99 -2.59 -6.62 -1.23
N SER A 100 -1.99 -7.32 -0.27
CA SER A 100 -2.27 -7.16 1.14
C SER A 100 -0.99 -6.95 1.91
N MET A 101 -1.07 -6.18 2.99
CA MET A 101 0.06 -5.96 3.90
C MET A 101 -0.45 -5.71 5.32
N THR A 102 0.42 -5.98 6.28
CA THR A 102 0.18 -5.78 7.71
C THR A 102 1.21 -4.79 8.25
N LEU A 103 0.75 -3.61 8.68
CA LEU A 103 1.58 -2.66 9.38
C LEU A 103 1.55 -3.00 10.86
N ASN A 104 2.59 -3.65 11.38
CA ASN A 104 2.75 -3.88 12.82
C ASN A 104 3.46 -2.66 13.44
N HIS A 105 2.81 -2.01 14.41
CA HIS A 105 3.33 -0.78 15.01
C HIS A 105 4.71 -0.98 15.67
N THR A 106 4.89 -2.10 16.38
CA THR A 106 6.16 -2.41 17.06
C THR A 106 7.27 -2.69 16.06
N LEU A 107 7.03 -3.55 15.07
CA LEU A 107 8.07 -3.92 14.10
C LEU A 107 8.53 -2.72 13.26
N ILE A 108 7.58 -1.89 12.80
CA ILE A 108 7.92 -0.66 12.06
C ILE A 108 8.69 0.31 12.96
N GLY A 109 8.28 0.47 14.22
CA GLY A 109 8.96 1.33 15.18
C GLY A 109 10.39 0.90 15.46
N GLU A 110 10.62 -0.41 15.62
CA GLU A 110 11.96 -0.99 15.81
C GLU A 110 12.84 -0.79 14.57
N PHE A 111 12.29 -1.02 13.37
CA PHE A 111 13.00 -0.80 12.12
C PHE A 111 13.42 0.68 11.93
N ILE A 112 12.50 1.62 12.19
CA ILE A 112 12.79 3.06 12.12
C ILE A 112 13.88 3.44 13.12
N LYS A 113 13.82 2.91 14.35
CA LYS A 113 14.81 3.21 15.39
C LYS A 113 16.22 2.81 14.97
N VAL A 114 16.40 1.66 14.30
CA VAL A 114 17.70 1.24 13.76
C VAL A 114 18.25 2.29 12.79
N ILE A 115 17.40 2.83 11.91
CA ILE A 115 17.81 3.88 10.95
C ILE A 115 18.15 5.17 11.68
N GLU A 116 17.32 5.61 12.64
CA GLU A 116 17.57 6.82 13.43
C GLU A 116 18.92 6.75 14.17
N GLU A 117 19.26 5.58 14.72
CA GLU A 117 20.55 5.33 15.38
C GLU A 117 21.71 5.39 14.40
N GLU A 118 21.54 4.89 13.17
CA GLU A 118 22.54 4.95 12.10
C GLU A 118 22.78 6.39 11.60
N VAL A 119 21.72 7.17 11.38
CA VAL A 119 21.84 8.53 10.82
C VAL A 119 22.02 9.62 11.88
N GLY A 120 21.83 9.30 13.16
CA GLY A 120 21.93 10.25 14.28
C GLY A 120 20.84 11.33 14.29
N LEU A 121 19.70 11.07 13.61
CA LEU A 121 18.58 12.00 13.48
C LEU A 121 17.29 11.34 13.95
N ARG A 122 16.44 12.11 14.65
CA ARG A 122 15.09 11.69 15.02
C ARG A 122 14.02 12.45 14.27
N ALA A 123 12.88 11.82 14.01
CA ALA A 123 11.72 12.49 13.42
C ALA A 123 10.41 12.16 14.12
N ASN A 124 9.45 13.06 13.98
CA ASN A 124 8.11 12.94 14.56
C ASN A 124 7.10 12.40 13.53
N THR A 125 7.50 12.29 12.27
CA THR A 125 6.63 11.91 11.16
C THR A 125 7.42 11.03 10.21
N TYR A 126 6.76 9.95 9.80
CA TYR A 126 7.25 8.96 8.87
C TYR A 126 6.15 8.66 7.86
N ASN A 127 6.53 8.50 6.60
CA ASN A 127 5.61 8.00 5.59
C ASN A 127 6.04 6.60 5.17
N LEU A 128 5.06 5.71 5.03
CA LEU A 128 5.22 4.45 4.33
C LEU A 128 4.59 4.61 2.95
N ASN A 129 5.44 4.62 1.93
CA ASN A 129 5.05 4.79 0.55
C ASN A 129 5.05 3.44 -0.15
N VAL A 130 3.89 3.02 -0.65
CA VAL A 130 3.72 1.84 -1.50
C VAL A 130 3.34 2.32 -2.89
N LYS A 131 4.28 2.28 -3.82
CA LYS A 131 4.13 2.77 -5.19
C LYS A 131 4.05 1.58 -6.13
N SER A 132 3.00 1.52 -6.94
CA SER A 132 2.85 0.53 -8.01
C SER A 132 2.90 1.24 -9.36
N GLU A 133 3.85 0.87 -10.20
CA GLU A 133 3.90 1.29 -11.60
C GLU A 133 3.32 0.16 -12.46
N ILE A 134 2.25 0.47 -13.20
CA ILE A 134 1.45 -0.53 -13.88
C ILE A 134 1.70 -0.48 -15.39
N HIS A 135 2.35 -1.51 -15.92
CA HIS A 135 2.55 -1.67 -17.35
C HIS A 135 1.45 -2.56 -17.93
N GLN A 136 0.48 -1.95 -18.62
CA GLN A 136 -0.64 -2.64 -19.25
C GLN A 136 -0.44 -2.76 -20.76
N THR A 137 -0.51 -3.98 -21.28
CA THR A 137 -0.66 -4.23 -22.72
C THR A 137 -2.02 -4.88 -22.95
N ALA A 138 -2.81 -4.34 -23.89
CA ALA A 138 -4.12 -4.86 -24.23
C ALA A 138 -4.34 -4.87 -25.75
N THR A 139 -4.88 -5.96 -26.29
CA THR A 139 -5.21 -6.08 -27.72
C THR A 139 -6.73 -6.17 -27.92
N ILE A 140 -7.26 -5.32 -28.80
CA ILE A 140 -8.65 -5.37 -29.28
C ILE A 140 -8.66 -5.80 -30.75
N ILE A 141 -9.64 -6.62 -31.14
CA ILE A 141 -9.84 -6.99 -32.54
C ILE A 141 -10.46 -5.79 -33.25
N GLY A 142 -9.80 -5.28 -34.30
CA GLY A 142 -10.40 -4.32 -35.21
C GLY A 142 -11.59 -4.96 -35.92
N ARG A 143 -12.74 -4.27 -35.97
CA ARG A 143 -13.80 -4.65 -36.92
C ARG A 143 -13.25 -4.45 -38.34
N ASP A 144 -13.14 -5.53 -39.10
CA ASP A 144 -13.05 -5.49 -40.56
C ASP A 144 -14.30 -4.85 -41.18
#